data_AF-A0A5M9ZIQ4-F1
#
_entry.id   AF-A0A5M9ZIQ4-F1
#
_cell.length_a   1.000
_cell.length_b   1.000
_cell.length_c   1.000
_cell.angle_alpha   90.00
_cell.angle_beta   90.00
_cell.angle_gamma   90.00
#
_symmetry.space_group_name_H-M   'P 1'
#
loop_
_entity.id
_entity.type
_entity.pdbx_description
1 polymer ?
#
loop_
_entity_poly.entity_id
_entity_poly.type
_entity_poly.pdbx_seq_one_letter_code
_entity_poly.pdbx_strand_id
1 'polypeptide(L)'
;MTDRQEDQVGRWVFEGVEYATRSEMCAARRRRYVEHLEAGMNFTQAARAVGVSKRTGKVWRNGRTRSTGRNERPSVDWYRSTVDIPGKISSRYLSQDERVGIADWRKAGMGVRAIARRLNRPASTVSRELARNTNPATGVYEPYRAQQMSADRLRRPKPAKVHAVPGLLDYIRSGLKAHWSPEQIAGRLRADFPDNDAMHVCAETIYQAIYVQAKGELRKDVAKALRSGRARRRPHGQADSRKPRFREPMVMISERPAEVEDRAVPGHWEGDLILGAANKSAIGTLVERSTRFTILLHLPDGHDAEHVQQAVIHKMQHLPKLLRNSLTWDQGSELALHKRISTALDMQVYFCDPHSPWQRGTNENTNGLLRQYFPKGTDLSIYPEDYLDAVAEELNDRPRKTLGYRKPSEKILELINAA
;
A
#
# COMPACT_ATOMS: atom_id res chain seq x y z
N MET A 1 55.22 6.29 -0.20
CA MET A 1 55.05 7.59 0.47
C MET A 1 54.40 8.55 -0.51
N THR A 2 53.09 8.68 -0.44
CA THR A 2 52.37 9.83 -0.98
C THR A 2 51.10 9.94 -0.15
N ASP A 3 51.11 11.02 0.61
CA ASP A 3 50.25 11.30 1.75
C ASP A 3 48.85 11.73 1.30
N ARG A 4 47.91 11.56 2.21
CA ARG A 4 46.47 11.76 2.06
C ARG A 4 46.16 13.21 1.66
N GLN A 5 45.35 13.39 0.61
CA GLN A 5 44.65 14.64 0.38
C GLN A 5 43.58 14.82 1.47
N GLU A 6 43.76 15.88 2.25
CA GLU A 6 42.82 16.34 3.28
C GLU A 6 41.47 16.75 2.67
N ASP A 7 40.40 16.26 3.29
CA ASP A 7 39.01 16.65 3.07
C ASP A 7 38.80 18.14 3.39
N GLN A 8 38.62 18.99 2.37
CA GLN A 8 38.08 20.33 2.55
C GLN A 8 36.58 20.26 2.87
N VAL A 9 36.24 20.26 4.15
CA VAL A 9 34.87 20.50 4.64
C VAL A 9 34.51 21.96 4.37
N GLY A 10 33.82 22.23 3.26
CA GLY A 10 33.40 23.57 2.88
C GLY A 10 32.51 24.23 3.94
N ARG A 11 32.95 25.37 4.48
CA ARG A 11 32.19 26.21 5.42
C ARG A 11 30.96 26.83 4.72
N TRP A 12 29.78 26.66 5.31
CA TRP A 12 28.53 27.21 4.76
C TRP A 12 28.32 28.64 5.23
N VAL A 13 28.74 29.62 4.43
CA VAL A 13 28.68 31.05 4.79
C VAL A 13 27.62 31.79 3.96
N PHE A 14 26.86 32.67 4.60
CA PHE A 14 25.96 33.61 3.95
C PHE A 14 25.89 34.93 4.73
N GLU A 15 26.09 36.06 4.04
CA GLU A 15 26.19 37.41 4.66
C GLU A 15 27.18 37.49 5.82
N GLY A 16 28.32 36.79 5.71
CA GLY A 16 29.36 36.78 6.75
C GLY A 16 29.06 35.90 7.98
N VAL A 17 27.91 35.21 8.00
CA VAL A 17 27.53 34.28 9.08
C VAL A 17 27.83 32.84 8.65
N GLU A 18 28.52 32.09 9.50
CA GLU A 18 28.74 30.65 9.31
C GLU A 18 27.55 29.84 9.85
N TYR A 19 27.11 28.83 9.09
CA TYR A 19 26.00 27.95 9.44
C TYR A 19 26.48 26.51 9.61
N ALA A 20 25.92 25.79 10.58
CA ALA A 20 26.28 24.40 10.87
C ALA A 20 25.93 23.46 9.72
N THR A 21 24.85 23.74 8.99
CA THR A 21 24.44 22.95 7.82
C THR A 21 24.11 23.80 6.59
N ARG A 22 24.27 23.20 5.40
CA ARG A 22 23.80 23.77 4.14
C ARG A 22 22.31 24.12 4.17
N SER A 23 21.50 23.31 4.85
CA SER A 23 20.05 23.50 4.94
C SER A 23 19.70 24.80 5.68
N GLU A 24 20.41 25.08 6.78
CA GLU A 24 20.23 26.29 7.58
C GLU A 24 20.69 27.53 6.82
N MET A 25 21.85 27.48 6.15
CA MET A 25 22.30 28.56 5.27
C MET A 25 21.27 28.83 4.15
N CYS A 26 20.73 27.79 3.52
CA CYS A 26 19.67 27.93 2.52
C CYS A 26 18.35 28.46 3.10
N ALA A 27 18.03 28.16 4.36
CA ALA A 27 16.89 28.75 5.06
C ALA A 27 17.10 30.24 5.35
N ALA A 28 18.30 30.64 5.78
CA ALA A 28 18.67 32.05 5.97
C ALA A 28 18.60 32.84 4.65
N ARG A 29 19.14 32.29 3.55
CA ARG A 29 19.00 32.88 2.21
C ARG A 29 17.55 33.07 1.78
N ARG A 30 16.68 32.10 2.11
CA ARG A 30 15.24 32.21 1.84
C ARG A 30 14.59 33.32 2.65
N ARG A 31 14.92 33.47 3.94
CA ARG A 31 14.40 34.57 4.78
C ARG A 31 14.78 35.93 4.21
N ARG A 32 16.05 36.13 3.88
CA ARG A 32 16.55 37.38 3.29
C ARG A 32 15.90 37.71 1.95
N TYR A 33 15.60 36.69 1.15
CA TYR A 33 14.86 36.84 -0.10
C TYR A 33 13.43 37.34 0.13
N VAL A 34 12.75 36.85 1.18
CA VAL A 34 11.41 37.34 1.58
C VAL A 34 11.47 38.79 2.05
N GLU A 35 12.44 39.14 2.89
CA GLU A 35 12.62 40.53 3.37
C GLU A 35 12.79 41.52 2.21
N HIS A 36 13.57 41.17 1.18
CA HIS A 36 13.70 42.00 -0.02
C HIS A 36 12.40 42.16 -0.80
N LEU A 37 11.60 41.09 -0.89
CA LEU A 37 10.28 41.13 -1.53
C LEU A 37 9.30 42.01 -0.75
N GLU A 38 9.30 41.93 0.57
CA GLU A 38 8.47 42.76 1.46
C GLU A 38 8.88 44.23 1.42
N ALA A 39 10.18 44.50 1.26
CA ALA A 39 10.71 45.84 1.03
C ALA A 39 10.41 46.41 -0.39
N GLY A 40 9.61 45.71 -1.20
CA GLY A 40 9.15 46.17 -2.51
C GLY A 40 10.09 45.87 -3.67
N MET A 41 11.18 45.10 -3.46
CA MET A 41 12.02 44.67 -4.58
C MET A 41 11.28 43.67 -5.45
N ASN A 42 11.51 43.73 -6.77
CA ASN A 42 10.98 42.69 -7.64
C ASN A 42 11.72 41.37 -7.43
N PHE A 43 11.06 40.25 -7.75
CA PHE A 43 11.59 38.92 -7.45
C PHE A 43 12.91 38.56 -8.15
N THR A 44 13.26 39.25 -9.24
CA THR A 44 14.53 39.05 -9.95
C THR A 44 15.66 39.80 -9.23
N GLN A 45 15.39 41.01 -8.75
CA GLN A 45 16.30 41.79 -7.91
C GLN A 45 16.56 41.09 -6.57
N ALA A 46 15.49 40.65 -5.89
CA ALA A 46 15.61 39.90 -4.64
C ALA A 46 16.42 38.60 -4.79
N ALA A 47 16.25 37.88 -5.91
CA ALA A 47 17.01 36.65 -6.18
C ALA A 47 18.50 36.94 -6.39
N ARG A 48 18.82 38.02 -7.10
CA ARG A 48 20.19 38.47 -7.31
C ARG A 48 20.84 38.92 -6.00
N ALA A 49 20.12 39.64 -5.15
CA ALA A 49 20.61 40.15 -3.87
C ALA A 49 21.06 39.03 -2.91
N VAL A 50 20.33 37.90 -2.89
CA VAL A 50 20.69 36.73 -2.05
C VAL A 50 21.60 35.71 -2.75
N GLY A 51 22.10 36.04 -3.94
CA GLY A 51 23.03 35.19 -4.70
C GLY A 51 22.41 33.90 -5.25
N VAL A 52 21.15 33.91 -5.68
CA VAL A 52 20.49 32.76 -6.32
C VAL A 52 20.00 33.07 -7.74
N SER A 53 19.84 32.02 -8.56
CA SER A 53 19.33 32.19 -9.92
C SER A 53 17.90 32.74 -9.94
N LYS A 54 17.54 33.47 -11.00
CA LYS A 54 16.16 33.93 -11.27
C LYS A 54 15.14 32.78 -11.20
N ARG A 55 15.52 31.58 -11.68
CA ARG A 55 14.67 30.38 -11.64
C ARG A 55 14.44 29.90 -10.21
N THR A 56 15.48 29.91 -9.37
CA THR A 56 15.40 29.58 -7.94
C THR A 56 14.49 30.59 -7.21
N GLY A 57 14.67 31.89 -7.46
CA GLY A 57 13.80 32.92 -6.91
C GLY A 57 12.33 32.74 -7.32
N LYS A 58 12.05 32.41 -8.59
CA LYS A 58 10.68 32.13 -9.06
C LYS A 58 10.05 30.91 -8.37
N VAL A 59 10.83 29.86 -8.08
CA VAL A 59 10.37 28.70 -7.31
C VAL A 59 10.09 29.08 -5.85
N TRP A 60 10.95 29.89 -5.24
CA TRP A 60 10.70 30.40 -3.88
C TRP A 60 9.48 31.32 -3.84
N ARG A 61 9.18 32.06 -4.91
CA ARG A 61 7.97 32.89 -4.98
C ARG A 61 6.69 32.10 -5.19
N ASN A 62 6.69 31.13 -6.12
CA ASN A 62 5.45 30.51 -6.61
C ASN A 62 5.25 29.07 -6.13
N GLY A 63 6.22 28.50 -5.43
CA GLY A 63 6.28 27.06 -5.21
C GLY A 63 6.55 26.27 -6.49
N ARG A 64 6.67 24.95 -6.37
CA ARG A 64 6.83 24.03 -7.49
C ARG A 64 6.43 22.61 -7.12
N THR A 65 5.64 21.97 -7.98
CA THR A 65 5.44 20.52 -7.95
C THR A 65 6.56 19.82 -8.71
N ARG A 66 7.34 18.97 -8.03
CA ARG A 66 8.37 18.12 -8.68
C ARG A 66 7.72 16.86 -9.26
N SER A 67 8.32 16.29 -10.31
CA SER A 67 7.88 15.02 -10.93
C SER A 67 7.90 13.82 -9.97
N THR A 68 8.60 13.95 -8.84
CA THR A 68 8.67 12.98 -7.73
C THR A 68 7.50 13.09 -6.75
N GLY A 69 6.53 14.00 -6.97
CA GLY A 69 5.37 14.23 -6.10
C GLY A 69 5.65 15.11 -4.88
N ARG A 70 6.91 15.58 -4.68
CA ARG A 70 7.23 16.57 -3.64
C ARG A 70 6.83 17.97 -4.11
N ASN A 71 5.94 18.61 -3.36
CA ASN A 71 5.54 20.00 -3.56
C ASN A 71 6.42 20.93 -2.71
N GLU A 72 7.14 21.83 -3.36
CA GLU A 72 7.73 23.00 -2.69
C GLU A 72 6.65 24.07 -2.61
N ARG A 73 6.27 24.46 -1.39
CA ARG A 73 5.34 25.57 -1.19
C ARG A 73 6.04 26.91 -1.48
N PRO A 74 5.30 27.94 -1.89
CA PRO A 74 5.79 29.32 -1.91
C PRO A 74 6.42 29.69 -0.55
N SER A 75 7.55 30.39 -0.60
CA SER A 75 8.20 31.00 0.57
C SER A 75 7.53 32.32 0.98
N VAL A 76 6.71 32.92 0.11
CA VAL A 76 5.95 34.16 0.38
C VAL A 76 4.50 33.95 -0.04
N ASP A 77 3.57 34.30 0.85
CA ASP A 77 2.14 34.21 0.61
C ASP A 77 1.61 35.55 0.10
N TRP A 78 1.64 35.75 -1.22
CA TRP A 78 1.30 37.03 -1.87
C TRP A 78 -0.21 37.30 -1.95
N TYR A 79 -1.04 36.27 -1.76
CA TYR A 79 -2.49 36.39 -1.75
C TYR A 79 -3.00 35.97 -0.36
N ARG A 80 -3.21 36.95 0.53
CA ARG A 80 -4.10 36.78 1.70
C ARG A 80 -5.57 36.54 1.30
N SER A 81 -5.86 36.00 0.12
CA SER A 81 -7.20 35.52 -0.25
C SER A 81 -7.41 34.05 0.14
N THR A 82 -6.36 33.33 0.52
CA THR A 82 -6.49 32.07 1.28
C THR A 82 -6.79 32.36 2.75
N VAL A 83 -7.83 33.16 3.00
CA VAL A 83 -8.68 32.85 4.15
C VAL A 83 -9.24 31.47 3.81
N ASP A 84 -9.11 30.47 4.69
CA ASP A 84 -9.85 29.22 4.52
C ASP A 84 -11.34 29.61 4.45
N ILE A 85 -11.87 29.80 3.23
CA ILE A 85 -13.29 30.07 3.02
C ILE A 85 -13.94 28.74 3.38
N PRO A 86 -14.67 28.63 4.50
CA PRO A 86 -15.23 27.36 4.90
C PRO A 86 -16.21 26.93 3.83
N GLY A 87 -15.89 25.85 3.13
CA GLY A 87 -16.72 25.35 2.05
C GLY A 87 -18.16 25.14 2.55
N LYS A 88 -19.14 25.56 1.74
CA LYS A 88 -20.55 25.35 2.07
C LYS A 88 -20.82 23.84 2.11
N ILE A 89 -20.92 23.29 3.33
CA ILE A 89 -21.03 21.84 3.59
C ILE A 89 -22.28 21.24 2.94
N SER A 90 -23.39 21.96 2.97
CA SER A 90 -24.66 21.59 2.32
C SER A 90 -25.58 22.81 2.29
N SER A 91 -26.53 22.84 1.35
CA SER A 91 -27.62 23.82 1.34
C SER A 91 -28.42 23.83 2.64
N ARG A 92 -28.44 22.74 3.42
CA ARG A 92 -29.13 22.67 4.72
C ARG A 92 -28.56 23.61 5.78
N TYR A 93 -27.25 23.90 5.75
CA TYR A 93 -26.58 24.69 6.76
C TYR A 93 -26.34 26.13 6.28
N LEU A 94 -26.32 27.08 7.22
CA LEU A 94 -25.95 28.47 6.92
C LEU A 94 -24.45 28.53 6.61
N SER A 95 -24.08 29.26 5.55
CA SER A 95 -22.69 29.63 5.27
C SER A 95 -22.22 30.74 6.20
N GLN A 96 -20.91 30.99 6.20
CA GLN A 96 -20.33 32.11 6.92
C GLN A 96 -20.87 33.45 6.41
N ASP A 97 -21.02 33.62 5.10
CA ASP A 97 -21.58 34.85 4.50
C ASP A 97 -23.05 35.05 4.91
N GLU A 98 -23.84 33.97 4.93
CA GLU A 98 -25.23 34.04 5.43
C GLU A 98 -25.24 34.48 6.90
N ARG A 99 -24.28 34.02 7.73
CA ARG A 99 -24.14 34.45 9.13
C ARG A 99 -23.70 35.91 9.26
N VAL A 100 -22.78 36.39 8.42
CA VAL A 100 -22.38 37.80 8.37
C VAL A 100 -23.59 38.67 8.04
N GLY A 101 -24.36 38.31 7.01
CA GLY A 101 -25.59 39.00 6.66
C GLY A 101 -26.60 39.04 7.81
N ILE A 102 -26.82 37.91 8.51
CA ILE A 102 -27.68 37.88 9.71
C ILE A 102 -27.21 38.89 10.75
N ALA A 103 -25.90 39.00 11.01
CA ALA A 103 -25.35 39.93 11.98
C ALA A 103 -25.59 41.40 11.58
N ASP A 104 -25.30 41.75 10.33
CA ASP A 104 -25.43 43.13 9.82
C ASP A 104 -26.88 43.59 9.79
N TRP A 105 -27.80 42.75 9.29
CA TRP A 105 -29.22 43.09 9.26
C TRP A 105 -29.84 43.13 10.65
N ARG A 106 -29.34 42.33 11.59
CA ARG A 106 -29.77 42.42 12.98
C ARG A 106 -29.32 43.73 13.63
N LYS A 107 -28.09 44.19 13.36
CA LYS A 107 -27.60 45.51 13.78
C LYS A 107 -28.41 46.65 13.17
N ALA A 108 -28.87 46.50 11.93
CA ALA A 108 -29.75 47.45 11.25
C ALA A 108 -31.22 47.40 11.74
N GLY A 109 -31.53 46.70 12.84
CA GLY A 109 -32.88 46.65 13.43
C GLY A 109 -33.86 45.71 12.73
N MET A 110 -33.41 44.89 11.78
CA MET A 110 -34.29 44.04 11.00
C MET A 110 -34.83 42.84 11.82
N GLY A 111 -36.12 42.57 11.68
CA GLY A 111 -36.79 41.43 12.33
C GLY A 111 -36.45 40.08 11.68
N VAL A 112 -36.55 38.99 12.46
CA VAL A 112 -36.20 37.62 12.05
C VAL A 112 -36.86 37.18 10.73
N ARG A 113 -38.17 37.46 10.56
CA ARG A 113 -38.92 37.10 9.34
C ARG A 113 -38.45 37.87 8.10
N ALA A 114 -37.97 39.10 8.26
CA ALA A 114 -37.44 39.90 7.15
C ALA A 114 -36.04 39.43 6.73
N ILE A 115 -35.18 39.13 7.71
CA ILE A 115 -33.86 38.51 7.48
C ILE A 115 -34.02 37.17 6.74
N ALA A 116 -34.97 36.34 7.19
CA ALA A 116 -35.25 35.04 6.59
C ALA A 116 -35.69 35.13 5.12
N ARG A 117 -36.59 36.07 4.78
CA ARG A 117 -36.99 36.34 3.39
C ARG A 117 -35.79 36.78 2.54
N ARG A 118 -34.93 37.65 3.07
CA ARG A 118 -33.74 38.14 2.34
C ARG A 118 -32.71 37.05 2.08
N LEU A 119 -32.56 36.10 3.01
CA LEU A 119 -31.70 34.93 2.86
C LEU A 119 -32.34 33.81 2.03
N ASN A 120 -33.62 33.91 1.68
CA ASN A 120 -34.43 32.82 1.13
C ASN A 120 -34.38 31.56 2.01
N ARG A 121 -34.58 31.73 3.33
CA ARG A 121 -34.57 30.66 4.34
C ARG A 121 -35.85 30.67 5.19
N PRO A 122 -36.24 29.54 5.80
CA PRO A 122 -37.29 29.52 6.80
C PRO A 122 -36.97 30.44 8.00
N ALA A 123 -37.96 31.18 8.51
CA ALA A 123 -37.77 32.04 9.68
C ALA A 123 -37.29 31.29 10.94
N SER A 124 -37.67 30.02 11.05
CA SER A 124 -37.20 29.13 12.12
C SER A 124 -35.70 28.84 12.05
N THR A 125 -35.08 28.88 10.87
CA THR A 125 -33.62 28.73 10.72
C THR A 125 -32.89 29.91 11.34
N VAL A 126 -33.29 31.14 10.99
CA VAL A 126 -32.68 32.38 11.51
C VAL A 126 -32.94 32.52 13.01
N SER A 127 -34.17 32.25 13.45
CA SER A 127 -34.55 32.29 14.88
C SER A 127 -33.67 31.34 15.71
N ARG A 128 -33.55 30.07 15.30
CA ARG A 128 -32.77 29.08 16.05
C ARG A 128 -31.26 29.36 15.97
N GLU A 129 -30.76 29.93 14.86
CA GLU A 129 -29.35 30.33 14.73
C GLU A 129 -29.01 31.41 15.77
N LEU A 130 -29.80 32.50 15.80
CA LEU A 130 -29.62 33.58 16.77
C LEU A 130 -29.75 33.06 18.21
N ALA A 131 -30.78 32.28 18.51
CA ALA A 131 -30.97 31.72 19.85
C ALA A 131 -29.82 30.82 20.30
N ARG A 132 -29.22 30.03 19.40
CA ARG A 132 -28.16 29.05 19.74
C ARG A 132 -26.75 29.61 19.76
N ASN A 133 -26.50 30.74 19.10
CA ASN A 133 -25.15 31.23 18.83
C ASN A 133 -24.91 32.69 19.27
N THR A 134 -25.91 33.41 19.79
CA THR A 134 -25.68 34.69 20.47
C THR A 134 -24.77 34.46 21.68
N ASN A 135 -23.77 35.33 21.84
CA ASN A 135 -22.82 35.24 22.93
C ASN A 135 -23.55 35.61 24.25
N PRO A 136 -23.65 34.71 25.23
CA PRO A 136 -24.39 34.97 26.46
C PRO A 136 -23.71 36.04 27.34
N ALA A 137 -22.40 36.24 27.19
CA ALA A 137 -21.66 37.23 27.98
C ALA A 137 -21.83 38.66 27.45
N THR A 138 -21.93 38.82 26.12
CA THR A 138 -22.04 40.15 25.48
C THR A 138 -23.45 40.47 24.99
N GLY A 139 -24.32 39.46 24.86
CA GLY A 139 -25.64 39.58 24.22
C GLY A 139 -25.57 39.78 22.71
N VAL A 140 -24.38 39.79 22.11
CA VAL A 140 -24.16 40.10 20.69
C VAL A 140 -24.08 38.81 19.88
N TYR A 141 -24.66 38.85 18.68
CA TYR A 141 -24.50 37.78 17.70
C TYR A 141 -23.21 37.99 16.89
N GLU A 142 -22.24 37.11 17.09
CA GLU A 142 -20.91 37.16 16.47
C GLU A 142 -20.80 36.10 15.35
N PRO A 143 -20.75 36.50 14.06
CA PRO A 143 -20.90 35.56 12.94
C PRO A 143 -19.72 34.56 12.82
N TYR A 144 -18.50 35.00 13.09
CA TYR A 144 -17.31 34.14 13.06
C TYR A 144 -17.32 33.09 14.18
N ARG A 145 -17.73 33.50 15.40
CA ARG A 145 -17.93 32.58 16.53
C ARG A 145 -19.04 31.57 16.23
N ALA A 146 -20.16 32.01 15.68
CA ALA A 146 -21.26 31.14 15.28
C ALA A 146 -20.83 30.11 14.22
N GLN A 147 -20.00 30.51 13.25
CA GLN A 147 -19.40 29.61 12.26
C GLN A 147 -18.51 28.55 12.93
N GLN A 148 -17.61 28.97 13.83
CA GLN A 148 -16.71 28.07 14.54
C GLN A 148 -17.47 27.07 15.41
N MET A 149 -18.45 27.54 16.21
CA MET A 149 -19.30 26.68 17.02
C MET A 149 -20.11 25.69 16.16
N SER A 150 -20.56 26.11 14.97
CA SER A 150 -21.23 25.21 14.02
C SER A 150 -20.26 24.14 13.50
N ALA A 151 -19.01 24.49 13.18
CA ALA A 151 -17.99 23.55 12.74
C ALA A 151 -17.60 22.56 13.85
N ASP A 152 -17.50 23.03 15.10
CA ASP A 152 -17.16 22.18 16.24
C ASP A 152 -18.29 21.20 16.57
N ARG A 153 -19.57 21.63 16.51
CA ARG A 153 -20.73 20.73 16.70
C ARG A 153 -20.89 19.70 15.58
N LEU A 154 -20.34 19.94 14.40
CA LEU A 154 -20.30 18.94 13.33
C LEU A 154 -19.32 17.81 13.62
N ARG A 155 -18.33 18.07 14.49
CA ARG A 155 -17.46 17.00 15.00
C ARG A 155 -18.33 16.07 15.84
N ARG A 156 -18.60 14.88 15.31
CA ARG A 156 -19.21 13.77 16.05
C ARG A 156 -18.13 12.71 16.26
N PRO A 157 -17.18 12.92 17.19
CA PRO A 157 -16.16 11.92 17.46
C PRO A 157 -16.86 10.71 18.09
N LYS A 158 -17.10 9.68 17.29
CA LYS A 158 -17.47 8.36 17.81
C LYS A 158 -16.18 7.63 18.16
N PRO A 159 -16.10 6.98 19.34
CA PRO A 159 -14.99 6.06 19.59
C PRO A 159 -15.01 5.01 18.48
N ALA A 160 -13.86 4.83 17.82
CA ALA A 160 -13.75 3.86 16.74
C ALA A 160 -13.94 2.46 17.31
N LYS A 161 -14.69 1.60 16.61
CA LYS A 161 -14.99 0.22 17.04
C LYS A 161 -13.71 -0.56 17.39
N VAL A 162 -12.64 -0.35 16.62
CA VAL A 162 -11.32 -0.97 16.82
C VAL A 162 -10.72 -0.70 18.21
N HIS A 163 -11.02 0.46 18.81
CA HIS A 163 -10.55 0.81 20.16
C HIS A 163 -11.56 0.48 21.26
N ALA A 164 -12.84 0.35 20.92
CA ALA A 164 -13.90 0.07 21.88
C ALA A 164 -14.03 -1.44 22.18
N VAL A 165 -13.68 -2.31 21.24
CA VAL A 165 -13.80 -3.76 21.38
C VAL A 165 -12.47 -4.36 21.85
N PRO A 166 -12.42 -5.02 23.02
CA PRO A 166 -11.21 -5.67 23.51
C PRO A 166 -10.65 -6.69 22.51
N GLY A 167 -9.33 -6.72 22.33
CA GLY A 167 -8.62 -7.69 21.47
C GLY A 167 -8.72 -7.44 19.96
N LEU A 168 -9.69 -6.64 19.47
CA LEU A 168 -9.86 -6.40 18.03
C LEU A 168 -8.64 -5.70 17.41
N LEU A 169 -8.10 -4.67 18.07
CA LEU A 169 -6.90 -3.99 17.59
C LEU A 169 -5.68 -4.91 17.56
N ASP A 170 -5.52 -5.77 18.57
CA ASP A 170 -4.38 -6.68 18.64
C ASP A 170 -4.47 -7.77 17.58
N TYR A 171 -5.68 -8.30 17.31
CA TYR A 171 -5.91 -9.19 16.19
C TYR A 171 -5.52 -8.54 14.85
N ILE A 172 -5.97 -7.30 14.62
CA ILE A 172 -5.62 -6.54 13.41
C ILE A 172 -4.10 -6.35 13.31
N ARG A 173 -3.44 -5.98 14.41
CA ARG A 173 -1.97 -5.81 14.45
C ARG A 173 -1.23 -7.10 14.15
N SER A 174 -1.63 -8.21 14.77
CA SER A 174 -1.03 -9.54 14.54
C SER A 174 -1.20 -9.96 13.08
N GLY A 175 -2.39 -9.80 12.50
CA GLY A 175 -2.62 -10.07 11.09
C GLY A 175 -1.75 -9.21 10.17
N LEU A 176 -1.63 -7.90 10.44
CA LEU A 176 -0.76 -7.01 9.64
C LEU A 176 0.72 -7.38 9.76
N LYS A 177 1.18 -7.79 10.95
CA LYS A 177 2.56 -8.26 11.18
C LYS A 177 2.85 -9.55 10.41
N ALA A 178 1.88 -10.46 10.35
CA ALA A 178 1.92 -11.66 9.49
C ALA A 178 1.61 -11.37 8.01
N HIS A 179 1.76 -10.11 7.59
CA HIS A 179 1.54 -9.64 6.22
C HIS A 179 0.12 -9.86 5.66
N TRP A 180 -0.91 -10.07 6.47
CA TRP A 180 -2.29 -10.16 5.98
C TRP A 180 -2.80 -8.79 5.51
N SER A 181 -3.52 -8.75 4.38
CA SER A 181 -4.17 -7.52 3.94
C SER A 181 -5.37 -7.19 4.83
N PRO A 182 -5.78 -5.91 4.92
CA PRO A 182 -7.01 -5.53 5.63
C PRO A 182 -8.25 -6.31 5.19
N GLU A 183 -8.35 -6.67 3.90
CA GLU A 183 -9.43 -7.54 3.40
C GLU A 183 -9.32 -8.98 3.92
N GLN A 184 -8.11 -9.54 3.98
CA GLN A 184 -7.87 -10.88 4.54
C GLN A 184 -8.23 -10.92 6.03
N ILE A 185 -7.83 -9.89 6.79
CA ILE A 185 -8.14 -9.75 8.22
C ILE A 185 -9.65 -9.64 8.42
N ALA A 186 -10.33 -8.76 7.67
CA ALA A 186 -11.78 -8.59 7.78
C ALA A 186 -12.56 -9.87 7.45
N GLY A 187 -12.14 -10.60 6.42
CA GLY A 187 -12.74 -11.89 6.08
C GLY A 187 -12.47 -12.95 7.14
N ARG A 188 -11.23 -13.01 7.66
CA ARG A 188 -10.85 -13.99 8.67
C ARG A 188 -11.51 -13.76 10.03
N LEU A 189 -11.71 -12.51 10.43
CA LEU A 189 -12.45 -12.17 11.66
C LEU A 189 -13.87 -12.78 11.68
N ARG A 190 -14.54 -12.88 10.53
CA ARG A 190 -15.86 -13.52 10.45
C ARG A 190 -15.80 -15.04 10.63
N ALA A 191 -14.72 -15.65 10.17
CA ALA A 191 -14.50 -17.10 10.30
C ALA A 191 -14.06 -17.49 11.71
N ASP A 192 -13.18 -16.70 12.35
CA ASP A 192 -12.68 -16.98 13.71
C ASP A 192 -13.69 -16.62 14.81
N PHE A 193 -14.59 -15.68 14.54
CA PHE A 193 -15.55 -15.17 15.53
C PHE A 193 -16.98 -15.17 15.00
N PRO A 194 -17.55 -16.30 14.53
CA PRO A 194 -18.84 -16.33 13.85
C PRO A 194 -19.98 -15.74 14.69
N ASP A 195 -19.97 -15.98 16.00
CA ASP A 195 -21.03 -15.56 16.94
C ASP A 195 -20.73 -14.23 17.66
N ASN A 196 -19.65 -13.53 17.28
CA ASN A 196 -19.25 -12.28 17.91
C ASN A 196 -19.15 -11.13 16.89
N ASP A 197 -20.30 -10.53 16.59
CA ASP A 197 -20.45 -9.37 15.70
C ASP A 197 -19.60 -8.16 16.13
N ALA A 198 -19.24 -8.05 17.41
CA ALA A 198 -18.37 -6.98 17.89
C ALA A 198 -16.95 -7.11 17.33
N MET A 199 -16.49 -8.31 17.01
CA MET A 199 -15.19 -8.54 16.36
C MET A 199 -15.23 -8.27 14.85
N HIS A 200 -16.41 -8.24 14.22
CA HIS A 200 -16.50 -8.07 12.77
C HIS A 200 -16.31 -6.61 12.36
N VAL A 201 -15.35 -6.38 11.47
CA VAL A 201 -15.12 -5.06 10.85
C VAL A 201 -14.92 -5.21 9.35
N CYS A 202 -15.27 -4.17 8.59
CA CYS A 202 -14.95 -4.12 7.17
C CYS A 202 -13.51 -3.65 6.95
N ALA A 203 -12.96 -3.94 5.76
CA ALA A 203 -11.60 -3.52 5.39
C ALA A 203 -11.40 -1.99 5.52
N GLU A 204 -12.42 -1.19 5.19
CA GLU A 204 -12.37 0.27 5.34
C GLU A 204 -12.19 0.70 6.80
N THR A 205 -12.82 0.00 7.75
CA THR A 205 -12.64 0.31 9.18
C THR A 205 -11.19 0.06 9.62
N ILE A 206 -10.58 -1.00 9.10
CA ILE A 206 -9.16 -1.32 9.34
C ILE A 206 -8.27 -0.24 8.69
N TYR A 207 -8.57 0.17 7.46
CA TYR A 207 -7.86 1.27 6.79
C TYR A 207 -7.97 2.59 7.56
N GLN A 208 -9.16 2.97 8.05
CA GLN A 208 -9.34 4.17 8.85
C GLN A 208 -8.53 4.11 10.16
N ALA A 209 -8.50 2.96 10.84
CA ALA A 209 -7.66 2.77 12.02
C ALA A 209 -6.16 2.94 11.70
N ILE A 210 -5.72 2.44 10.54
CA ILE A 210 -4.36 2.59 10.03
C ILE A 210 -4.03 4.06 9.68
N TYR A 211 -4.91 4.76 8.96
CA TYR A 211 -4.60 6.09 8.40
C TYR A 211 -4.84 7.24 9.37
N VAL A 212 -5.90 7.16 10.17
CA VAL A 212 -6.36 8.27 11.03
C VAL A 212 -5.71 8.22 12.41
N GLN A 213 -5.39 7.04 12.92
CA GLN A 213 -5.00 6.86 14.33
C GLN A 213 -3.58 6.30 14.53
N ALA A 214 -2.83 6.04 13.46
CA ALA A 214 -1.44 5.62 13.58
C ALA A 214 -0.52 6.78 14.02
N LYS A 215 -0.42 7.00 15.33
CA LYS A 215 0.79 7.58 15.92
C LYS A 215 1.93 6.57 15.81
N GLY A 216 3.04 6.98 15.19
CA GLY A 216 4.35 6.32 15.24
C GLY A 216 4.42 4.88 14.70
N GLU A 217 4.08 3.90 15.53
CA GLU A 217 4.45 2.49 15.35
C GLU A 217 3.53 1.75 14.36
N LEU A 218 2.21 1.95 14.45
CA LEU A 218 1.26 1.29 13.51
C LEU A 218 1.51 1.71 12.05
N ARG A 219 2.00 2.94 11.82
CA ARG A 219 2.36 3.44 10.49
C ARG A 219 3.63 2.75 9.96
N LYS A 220 4.58 2.40 10.84
CA LYS A 220 5.80 1.66 10.48
C LYS A 220 5.48 0.21 10.15
N ASP A 221 4.65 -0.44 10.95
CA ASP A 221 4.21 -1.83 10.71
C ASP A 221 3.45 -1.94 9.39
N VAL A 222 2.55 -0.99 9.11
CA VAL A 222 1.82 -0.93 7.84
C VAL A 222 2.76 -0.68 6.67
N ALA A 223 3.71 0.27 6.79
CA ALA A 223 4.67 0.54 5.71
C ALA A 223 5.53 -0.68 5.37
N LYS A 224 5.89 -1.50 6.37
CA LYS A 224 6.59 -2.77 6.18
C LYS A 224 5.69 -3.85 5.57
N ALA A 225 4.40 -3.88 5.93
CA ALA A 225 3.44 -4.87 5.45
C ALA A 225 2.88 -4.58 4.04
N LEU A 226 3.17 -3.42 3.44
CA LEU A 226 2.73 -3.10 2.09
C LEU A 226 3.41 -3.99 1.05
N ARG A 227 2.60 -4.76 0.31
CA ARG A 227 3.04 -5.71 -0.73
C ARG A 227 3.91 -5.10 -1.85
N SER A 228 3.79 -3.79 -2.06
CA SER A 228 4.63 -3.08 -3.03
C SER A 228 4.94 -1.68 -2.52
N GLY A 229 6.23 -1.32 -2.46
CA GLY A 229 6.68 0.05 -2.24
C GLY A 229 6.53 0.96 -3.48
N ARG A 230 5.74 0.56 -4.48
CA ARG A 230 5.66 1.26 -5.77
C ARG A 230 4.66 2.41 -5.69
N ALA A 231 5.11 3.61 -6.05
CA ALA A 231 4.25 4.79 -6.15
C ALA A 231 3.49 4.88 -7.49
N ARG A 232 3.79 4.03 -8.48
CA ARG A 232 3.14 4.02 -9.81
C ARG A 232 2.99 2.60 -10.36
N ARG A 233 1.92 2.43 -11.15
CA ARG A 233 1.69 1.23 -11.98
C ARG A 233 2.76 1.14 -13.05
N ARG A 234 3.30 -0.06 -13.28
CA ARG A 234 4.21 -0.30 -14.42
C ARG A 234 3.38 -0.41 -15.71
N PRO A 235 3.87 0.14 -16.83
CA PRO A 235 3.39 -0.25 -18.15
C PRO A 235 3.60 -1.76 -18.34
N HIS A 236 2.66 -2.40 -19.02
CA HIS A 236 2.79 -3.80 -19.40
C HIS A 236 3.86 -3.89 -20.49
N GLY A 237 4.90 -4.68 -20.27
CA GLY A 237 5.91 -4.97 -21.29
C GLY A 237 5.39 -6.07 -22.20
N GLN A 238 5.56 -5.92 -23.51
CA GLN A 238 5.32 -7.01 -24.46
C GLN A 238 6.33 -8.13 -24.23
N ALA A 239 5.85 -9.37 -24.26
CA ALA A 239 6.69 -10.56 -24.12
C ALA A 239 7.38 -10.85 -25.45
N ASP A 240 8.72 -10.87 -25.43
CA ASP A 240 9.51 -11.32 -26.57
C ASP A 240 9.45 -12.84 -26.72
N SER A 241 9.38 -13.29 -27.97
CA SER A 241 9.20 -14.67 -28.38
C SER A 241 10.40 -15.56 -28.01
N ARG A 242 10.17 -16.67 -27.31
CA ARG A 242 11.18 -17.72 -27.06
C ARG A 242 10.89 -18.94 -27.92
N LYS A 243 11.93 -19.47 -28.57
CA LYS A 243 11.89 -20.73 -29.33
C LYS A 243 11.89 -21.95 -28.39
N PRO A 244 11.27 -23.08 -28.76
CA PRO A 244 11.27 -24.31 -27.98
C PRO A 244 12.70 -24.88 -27.84
N ARG A 245 13.03 -25.43 -26.66
CA ARG A 245 14.41 -25.80 -26.27
C ARG A 245 14.60 -27.29 -25.88
N PHE A 246 13.55 -28.11 -25.89
CA PHE A 246 13.65 -29.49 -25.38
C PHE A 246 14.04 -30.53 -26.44
N ARG A 247 14.73 -31.59 -26.00
CA ARG A 247 15.08 -32.78 -26.79
C ARG A 247 14.08 -33.93 -26.65
N GLU A 248 13.27 -33.95 -25.59
CA GLU A 248 12.32 -35.03 -25.29
C GLU A 248 10.86 -34.61 -25.56
N PRO A 249 9.97 -35.55 -25.97
CA PRO A 249 8.56 -35.25 -26.22
C PRO A 249 7.85 -34.83 -24.92
N MET A 250 7.04 -33.76 -25.02
CA MET A 250 6.28 -33.16 -23.92
C MET A 250 4.82 -33.63 -23.96
N VAL A 251 4.21 -33.85 -22.80
CA VAL A 251 2.75 -33.97 -22.67
C VAL A 251 2.20 -32.57 -22.44
N MET A 252 1.40 -32.07 -23.39
CA MET A 252 0.90 -30.70 -23.33
C MET A 252 -0.26 -30.59 -22.34
N ILE A 253 -0.51 -29.39 -21.80
CA ILE A 253 -1.60 -29.15 -20.85
C ILE A 253 -2.99 -29.43 -21.45
N SER A 254 -3.12 -29.41 -22.77
CA SER A 254 -4.34 -29.82 -23.48
C SER A 254 -4.68 -31.30 -23.35
N GLU A 255 -3.70 -32.14 -23.01
CA GLU A 255 -3.87 -33.59 -22.82
C GLU A 255 -4.26 -33.95 -21.36
N ARG A 256 -4.44 -32.94 -20.51
CA ARG A 256 -4.85 -33.09 -19.13
C ARG A 256 -6.33 -33.52 -19.01
N PRO A 257 -6.67 -34.44 -18.10
CA PRO A 257 -8.06 -34.75 -17.79
C PRO A 257 -8.86 -33.50 -17.33
N ALA A 258 -10.12 -33.40 -17.74
CA ALA A 258 -10.96 -32.23 -17.47
C ALA A 258 -11.19 -31.96 -15.96
N GLU A 259 -11.16 -33.01 -15.14
CA GLU A 259 -11.23 -32.98 -13.67
C GLU A 259 -10.09 -32.19 -12.99
N VAL A 260 -9.05 -31.83 -13.72
CA VAL A 260 -7.94 -31.04 -13.17
C VAL A 260 -8.20 -29.53 -13.29
N GLU A 261 -9.09 -29.12 -14.20
CA GLU A 261 -9.41 -27.70 -14.44
C GLU A 261 -10.41 -27.12 -13.44
N ASP A 262 -11.30 -27.96 -12.91
CA ASP A 262 -12.27 -27.55 -11.89
C ASP A 262 -11.62 -27.28 -10.51
N ARG A 263 -10.36 -27.72 -10.32
CA ARG A 263 -9.60 -27.61 -9.07
C ARG A 263 -10.34 -28.23 -7.88
N ALA A 264 -11.19 -29.23 -8.15
CA ALA A 264 -11.94 -29.97 -7.14
C ALA A 264 -11.09 -31.13 -6.59
N VAL A 265 -10.27 -31.75 -7.46
CA VAL A 265 -9.37 -32.82 -7.08
C VAL A 265 -8.06 -32.24 -6.53
N PRO A 266 -7.62 -32.61 -5.32
CA PRO A 266 -6.34 -32.16 -4.79
C PRO A 266 -5.16 -32.91 -5.41
N GLY A 267 -3.94 -32.41 -5.20
CA GLY A 267 -2.71 -33.08 -5.63
C GLY A 267 -2.25 -32.73 -7.05
N HIS A 268 -2.87 -31.72 -7.65
CA HIS A 268 -2.39 -31.09 -8.87
C HIS A 268 -1.61 -29.82 -8.54
N TRP A 269 -0.36 -29.75 -8.96
CA TRP A 269 0.56 -28.66 -8.64
C TRP A 269 0.87 -27.80 -9.86
N GLU A 270 1.02 -26.49 -9.64
CA GLU A 270 1.61 -25.55 -10.59
C GLU A 270 3.03 -25.22 -10.13
N GLY A 271 3.98 -25.31 -11.05
CA GLY A 271 5.39 -25.06 -10.82
C GLY A 271 5.91 -23.83 -11.57
N ASP A 272 6.81 -23.07 -10.93
CA ASP A 272 7.49 -21.92 -11.53
C ASP A 272 8.82 -21.62 -10.82
N LEU A 273 9.69 -20.83 -11.47
CA LEU A 273 10.90 -20.30 -10.85
C LEU A 273 10.80 -18.80 -10.57
N ILE A 274 11.11 -18.43 -9.33
CA ILE A 274 11.36 -17.04 -8.97
C ILE A 274 12.84 -16.75 -9.18
N LEU A 275 13.16 -15.94 -10.19
CA LEU A 275 14.54 -15.54 -10.49
C LEU A 275 15.03 -14.38 -9.60
N GLY A 276 16.30 -14.47 -9.20
CA GLY A 276 17.06 -13.50 -8.43
C GLY A 276 17.82 -12.49 -9.29
N ALA A 277 18.86 -11.90 -8.72
CA ALA A 277 19.72 -10.92 -9.37
C ALA A 277 20.35 -11.48 -10.66
N ALA A 278 20.18 -10.76 -11.77
CA ALA A 278 20.74 -11.12 -13.09
C ALA A 278 20.42 -12.56 -13.55
N ASN A 279 19.31 -13.16 -13.05
CA ASN A 279 18.94 -14.56 -13.29
C ASN A 279 20.01 -15.58 -12.86
N LYS A 280 20.88 -15.26 -11.89
CA LYS A 280 21.94 -16.15 -11.43
C LYS A 280 21.51 -17.13 -10.34
N SER A 281 20.53 -16.74 -9.53
CA SER A 281 19.94 -17.57 -8.48
C SER A 281 18.43 -17.67 -8.67
N ALA A 282 17.82 -18.73 -8.15
CA ALA A 282 16.40 -18.98 -8.24
C ALA A 282 15.86 -19.64 -6.97
N ILE A 283 14.56 -19.53 -6.77
CA ILE A 283 13.80 -20.36 -5.83
C ILE A 283 12.69 -21.03 -6.64
N GLY A 284 12.55 -22.35 -6.51
CA GLY A 284 11.44 -23.06 -7.12
C GLY A 284 10.18 -22.89 -6.30
N THR A 285 9.04 -22.80 -6.98
CA THR A 285 7.73 -22.61 -6.35
C THR A 285 6.78 -23.68 -6.84
N LEU A 286 6.19 -24.41 -5.91
CA LEU A 286 5.14 -25.40 -6.17
C LEU A 286 3.89 -24.95 -5.45
N VAL A 287 2.77 -24.79 -6.16
CA VAL A 287 1.50 -24.37 -5.57
C VAL A 287 0.40 -25.36 -5.93
N GLU A 288 -0.23 -25.92 -4.91
CA GLU A 288 -1.32 -26.88 -5.07
C GLU A 288 -2.60 -26.16 -5.55
N ARG A 289 -3.24 -26.68 -6.59
CA ARG A 289 -4.31 -25.98 -7.34
C ARG A 289 -5.63 -25.90 -6.59
N SER A 290 -5.87 -26.68 -5.55
CA SER A 290 -7.16 -26.71 -4.86
C SER A 290 -7.11 -25.87 -3.58
N THR A 291 -6.09 -26.09 -2.76
CA THR A 291 -5.81 -25.49 -1.45
C THR A 291 -4.91 -24.26 -1.49
N ARG A 292 -4.19 -24.01 -2.60
CA ARG A 292 -3.13 -22.98 -2.69
C ARG A 292 -1.95 -23.22 -1.75
N PHE A 293 -1.81 -24.43 -1.22
CA PHE A 293 -0.67 -24.78 -0.38
C PHE A 293 0.61 -24.65 -1.20
N THR A 294 1.58 -23.92 -0.66
CA THR A 294 2.81 -23.53 -1.35
C THR A 294 4.00 -24.23 -0.71
N ILE A 295 4.84 -24.81 -1.55
CA ILE A 295 6.14 -25.37 -1.19
C ILE A 295 7.20 -24.58 -1.94
N LEU A 296 8.28 -24.22 -1.24
CA LEU A 296 9.45 -23.58 -1.83
C LEU A 296 10.58 -24.59 -1.98
N LEU A 297 11.26 -24.54 -3.12
CA LEU A 297 12.41 -25.37 -3.43
C LEU A 297 13.67 -24.53 -3.28
N HIS A 298 14.54 -24.94 -2.36
CA HIS A 298 15.86 -24.35 -2.19
C HIS A 298 16.79 -24.82 -3.31
N LEU A 299 17.43 -23.87 -4.01
CA LEU A 299 18.27 -24.12 -5.19
C LEU A 299 19.63 -23.40 -5.06
N PRO A 300 20.48 -23.79 -4.09
CA PRO A 300 21.73 -23.09 -3.80
C PRO A 300 22.80 -23.28 -4.89
N ASP A 301 22.82 -24.48 -5.50
CA ASP A 301 23.90 -24.89 -6.41
C ASP A 301 23.58 -24.62 -7.90
N GLY A 302 22.36 -24.18 -8.19
CA GLY A 302 21.93 -23.90 -9.56
C GLY A 302 20.44 -24.15 -9.77
N HIS A 303 19.95 -23.73 -10.94
CA HIS A 303 18.55 -23.90 -11.36
C HIS A 303 18.45 -24.51 -12.76
N ASP A 304 19.45 -25.31 -13.15
CA ASP A 304 19.35 -26.14 -14.35
C ASP A 304 18.38 -27.32 -14.12
N ALA A 305 18.22 -28.13 -15.17
CA ALA A 305 17.28 -29.24 -15.15
C ALA A 305 17.60 -30.32 -14.11
N GLU A 306 18.86 -30.49 -13.72
CA GLU A 306 19.25 -31.49 -12.74
C GLU A 306 18.91 -31.02 -11.33
N HIS A 307 19.33 -29.80 -10.97
CA HIS A 307 19.09 -29.25 -9.64
C HIS A 307 17.59 -29.06 -9.35
N VAL A 308 16.82 -28.53 -10.31
CA VAL A 308 15.38 -28.32 -10.13
C VAL A 308 14.65 -29.65 -9.94
N GLN A 309 14.98 -30.65 -10.76
CA GLN A 309 14.36 -31.97 -10.69
C GLN A 309 14.67 -32.68 -9.36
N GLN A 310 15.92 -32.63 -8.89
CA GLN A 310 16.31 -33.19 -7.59
C GLN A 310 15.53 -32.53 -6.45
N ALA A 311 15.43 -31.20 -6.46
CA ALA A 311 14.70 -30.45 -5.43
C ALA A 311 13.20 -30.78 -5.42
N VAL A 312 12.57 -30.91 -6.60
CA VAL A 312 11.17 -31.35 -6.72
C VAL A 312 10.98 -32.73 -6.11
N ILE A 313 11.81 -33.72 -6.48
CA ILE A 313 11.70 -35.08 -5.95
C ILE A 313 11.88 -35.09 -4.43
N HIS A 314 12.90 -34.39 -3.93
CA HIS A 314 13.19 -34.32 -2.50
C HIS A 314 12.03 -33.78 -1.68
N LYS A 315 11.42 -32.65 -2.09
CA LYS A 315 10.29 -32.06 -1.33
C LYS A 315 8.99 -32.84 -1.52
N MET A 316 8.75 -33.42 -2.70
CA MET A 316 7.46 -34.07 -2.99
C MET A 316 7.40 -35.54 -2.55
N GLN A 317 8.52 -36.28 -2.47
CA GLN A 317 8.50 -37.71 -2.17
C GLN A 317 7.82 -38.07 -0.84
N HIS A 318 7.85 -37.15 0.13
CA HIS A 318 7.26 -37.32 1.45
C HIS A 318 5.76 -37.02 1.51
N LEU A 319 5.19 -36.48 0.43
CA LEU A 319 3.76 -36.22 0.38
C LEU A 319 2.96 -37.52 0.21
N PRO A 320 1.78 -37.63 0.84
CA PRO A 320 0.84 -38.70 0.58
C PRO A 320 0.54 -38.84 -0.91
N LYS A 321 0.28 -40.08 -1.37
CA LYS A 321 -0.04 -40.40 -2.78
C LYS A 321 -1.16 -39.50 -3.32
N LEU A 322 -2.19 -39.26 -2.52
CA LEU A 322 -3.32 -38.38 -2.85
C LEU A 322 -2.89 -36.97 -3.31
N LEU A 323 -1.77 -36.46 -2.78
CA LEU A 323 -1.25 -35.14 -3.09
C LEU A 323 -0.19 -35.17 -4.21
N ARG A 324 0.04 -36.30 -4.88
CA ARG A 324 1.07 -36.47 -5.92
C ARG A 324 0.50 -36.86 -7.29
N ASN A 325 -0.59 -36.22 -7.72
CA ASN A 325 -1.26 -36.58 -8.96
C ASN A 325 -0.54 -36.01 -10.20
N SER A 326 -0.31 -34.69 -10.24
CA SER A 326 0.39 -34.09 -11.38
C SER A 326 1.13 -32.81 -11.06
N LEU A 327 2.14 -32.49 -11.85
CA LEU A 327 2.85 -31.21 -11.88
C LEU A 327 2.66 -30.52 -13.23
N THR A 328 2.37 -29.21 -13.19
CA THR A 328 2.28 -28.35 -14.38
C THR A 328 3.48 -27.42 -14.39
N TRP A 329 4.20 -27.28 -15.51
CA TRP A 329 5.30 -26.34 -15.65
C TRP A 329 5.24 -25.57 -16.97
N ASP A 330 5.98 -24.46 -17.08
CA ASP A 330 6.22 -23.84 -18.39
C ASP A 330 7.26 -24.61 -19.21
N GLN A 331 7.43 -24.20 -20.47
CA GLN A 331 8.42 -24.79 -21.37
C GLN A 331 9.86 -24.31 -21.10
N GLY A 332 10.19 -24.00 -19.84
CA GLY A 332 11.52 -23.63 -19.42
C GLY A 332 12.49 -24.82 -19.44
N SER A 333 13.71 -24.60 -19.93
CA SER A 333 14.76 -25.63 -19.99
C SER A 333 15.06 -26.29 -18.64
N GLU A 334 14.69 -25.62 -17.55
CA GLU A 334 14.81 -26.07 -16.17
C GLU A 334 13.98 -27.34 -15.86
N LEU A 335 13.03 -27.73 -16.72
CA LEU A 335 12.27 -28.99 -16.60
C LEU A 335 12.60 -30.01 -17.71
N ALA A 336 13.77 -29.90 -18.33
CA ALA A 336 14.14 -30.81 -19.43
C ALA A 336 14.22 -32.28 -19.01
N LEU A 337 14.52 -32.57 -17.75
CA LEU A 337 14.61 -33.92 -17.18
C LEU A 337 13.31 -34.39 -16.50
N HIS A 338 12.15 -33.84 -16.89
CA HIS A 338 10.84 -34.12 -16.28
C HIS A 338 10.47 -35.61 -16.18
N LYS A 339 10.89 -36.46 -17.12
CA LYS A 339 10.59 -37.91 -17.05
C LYS A 339 11.09 -38.56 -15.77
N ARG A 340 12.22 -38.10 -15.23
CA ARG A 340 12.74 -38.61 -13.95
C ARG A 340 11.83 -38.23 -12.77
N ILE A 341 11.16 -37.07 -12.82
CA ILE A 341 10.13 -36.71 -11.83
C ILE A 341 8.98 -37.70 -11.91
N SER A 342 8.49 -37.99 -13.13
CA SER A 342 7.40 -38.92 -13.34
C SER A 342 7.72 -40.33 -12.84
N THR A 343 8.91 -40.85 -13.16
CA THR A 343 9.35 -42.17 -12.69
C THR A 343 9.56 -42.22 -11.18
N ALA A 344 10.18 -41.20 -10.57
CA ALA A 344 10.51 -41.22 -9.14
C ALA A 344 9.29 -41.00 -8.24
N LEU A 345 8.32 -40.18 -8.67
CA LEU A 345 7.18 -39.79 -7.84
C LEU A 345 5.87 -40.48 -8.21
N ASP A 346 5.84 -41.22 -9.34
CA ASP A 346 4.63 -41.71 -9.99
C ASP A 346 3.61 -40.58 -10.22
N MET A 347 4.10 -39.48 -10.82
CA MET A 347 3.39 -38.22 -10.97
C MET A 347 3.49 -37.70 -12.40
N GLN A 348 2.36 -37.37 -13.02
CA GLN A 348 2.37 -36.88 -14.40
C GLN A 348 2.86 -35.44 -14.50
N VAL A 349 3.74 -35.13 -15.46
CA VAL A 349 4.21 -33.77 -15.72
C VAL A 349 3.60 -33.23 -17.02
N TYR A 350 2.94 -32.09 -16.93
CA TYR A 350 2.29 -31.40 -18.04
C TYR A 350 2.96 -30.06 -18.33
N PHE A 351 3.05 -29.68 -19.61
CA PHE A 351 3.64 -28.42 -20.04
C PHE A 351 2.60 -27.46 -20.59
N CYS A 352 2.66 -26.19 -20.16
CA CYS A 352 1.82 -25.13 -20.70
C CYS A 352 2.15 -24.83 -22.16
N ASP A 353 1.20 -24.25 -22.87
CA ASP A 353 1.41 -23.74 -24.22
C ASP A 353 2.35 -22.54 -24.21
N PRO A 354 3.20 -22.38 -25.25
CA PRO A 354 3.99 -21.17 -25.41
C PRO A 354 3.09 -19.94 -25.45
N HIS A 355 3.53 -18.84 -24.82
CA HIS A 355 2.79 -17.57 -24.77
C HIS A 355 1.44 -17.62 -24.03
N SER A 356 1.20 -18.66 -23.20
CA SER A 356 -0.05 -18.82 -22.45
C SER A 356 0.11 -18.70 -20.93
N PRO A 357 0.60 -17.55 -20.39
CA PRO A 357 0.85 -17.38 -18.96
C PRO A 357 -0.43 -17.52 -18.10
N TRP A 358 -1.62 -17.27 -18.67
CA TRP A 358 -2.90 -17.43 -17.96
C TRP A 358 -3.19 -18.87 -17.52
N GLN A 359 -2.57 -19.87 -18.15
CA GLN A 359 -2.67 -21.27 -17.75
C GLN A 359 -2.02 -21.55 -16.38
N ARG A 360 -1.24 -20.60 -15.84
CA ARG A 360 -0.58 -20.66 -14.51
C ARG A 360 -0.90 -19.47 -13.62
N GLY A 361 -2.14 -18.98 -13.68
CA GLY A 361 -2.55 -17.80 -12.90
C GLY A 361 -2.37 -17.97 -11.38
N THR A 362 -2.29 -19.20 -10.85
CA THR A 362 -2.05 -19.43 -9.42
C THR A 362 -0.62 -19.08 -9.04
N ASN A 363 0.36 -19.51 -9.84
CA ASN A 363 1.77 -19.23 -9.58
C ASN A 363 2.10 -17.75 -9.76
N GLU A 364 1.54 -17.06 -10.74
CA GLU A 364 1.80 -15.63 -10.92
C GLU A 364 1.39 -14.82 -9.67
N ASN A 365 0.19 -15.09 -9.15
CA ASN A 365 -0.28 -14.44 -7.92
C ASN A 365 0.58 -14.82 -6.70
N THR A 366 0.93 -16.10 -6.55
CA THR A 366 1.73 -16.60 -5.42
C THR A 366 3.14 -16.04 -5.45
N ASN A 367 3.76 -15.99 -6.62
CA ASN A 367 5.08 -15.38 -6.84
C ASN A 367 5.04 -13.88 -6.54
N GLY A 368 3.95 -13.20 -6.88
CA GLY A 368 3.70 -11.82 -6.46
C GLY A 368 3.70 -11.63 -4.94
N LEU A 369 3.21 -12.60 -4.17
CA LEU A 369 3.23 -12.57 -2.71
C LEU A 369 4.61 -12.87 -2.14
N LEU A 370 5.29 -13.86 -2.69
CA LEU A 370 6.65 -14.24 -2.30
C LEU A 370 7.66 -13.10 -2.46
N ARG A 371 7.41 -12.15 -3.37
CA ARG A 371 8.23 -10.92 -3.49
C ARG A 371 8.17 -9.97 -2.29
N GLN A 372 7.28 -10.18 -1.31
CA GLN A 372 7.37 -9.52 0.00
C GLN A 372 8.61 -9.97 0.80
N TYR A 373 8.99 -11.24 0.66
CA TYR A 373 10.10 -11.87 1.38
C TYR A 373 11.37 -11.93 0.53
N PHE A 374 11.21 -12.10 -0.80
CA PHE A 374 12.29 -12.24 -1.78
C PHE A 374 12.24 -11.11 -2.83
N PRO A 375 12.68 -9.89 -2.50
CA PRO A 375 12.58 -8.74 -3.41
C PRO A 375 13.23 -9.01 -4.78
N LYS A 376 12.76 -8.32 -5.83
CA LYS A 376 13.38 -8.46 -7.16
C LYS A 376 14.80 -7.90 -7.14
N GLY A 377 15.73 -8.62 -7.76
CA GLY A 377 17.13 -8.17 -7.91
C GLY A 377 18.01 -8.46 -6.69
N THR A 378 17.51 -9.19 -5.69
CA THR A 378 18.35 -9.77 -4.64
C THR A 378 18.95 -11.08 -5.12
N ASP A 379 20.13 -11.41 -4.62
CA ASP A 379 20.61 -12.78 -4.72
C ASP A 379 19.74 -13.67 -3.83
N LEU A 380 19.23 -14.77 -4.38
CA LEU A 380 18.33 -15.69 -3.67
C LEU A 380 19.08 -16.83 -2.98
N SER A 381 20.33 -17.10 -3.35
CA SER A 381 21.17 -18.14 -2.73
C SER A 381 21.52 -17.84 -1.27
N ILE A 382 21.41 -16.56 -0.86
CA ILE A 382 21.69 -16.12 0.50
C ILE A 382 20.62 -16.58 1.50
N TYR A 383 19.45 -16.98 1.01
CA TYR A 383 18.35 -17.39 1.87
C TYR A 383 18.46 -18.89 2.13
N PRO A 384 18.71 -19.30 3.39
CA PRO A 384 18.82 -20.71 3.73
C PRO A 384 17.47 -21.43 3.65
N GLU A 385 17.50 -22.75 3.59
CA GLU A 385 16.30 -23.59 3.43
C GLU A 385 15.27 -23.40 4.56
N ASP A 386 15.73 -23.27 5.80
CA ASP A 386 14.88 -23.03 6.97
C ASP A 386 14.12 -21.69 6.87
N TYR A 387 14.74 -20.66 6.29
CA TYR A 387 14.06 -19.40 6.00
C TYR A 387 13.00 -19.56 4.92
N LEU A 388 13.27 -20.35 3.87
CA LEU A 388 12.28 -20.67 2.84
C LEU A 388 11.08 -21.42 3.43
N ASP A 389 11.33 -22.41 4.27
CA ASP A 389 10.27 -23.19 4.93
C ASP A 389 9.44 -22.30 5.86
N ALA A 390 10.05 -21.39 6.63
CA ALA A 390 9.34 -20.41 7.45
C ALA A 390 8.47 -19.45 6.62
N VAL A 391 8.98 -18.98 5.47
CA VAL A 391 8.20 -18.14 4.55
C VAL A 391 7.03 -18.93 3.94
N ALA A 392 7.24 -20.19 3.59
CA ALA A 392 6.19 -21.06 3.09
C ALA A 392 5.10 -21.28 4.15
N GLU A 393 5.50 -21.54 5.40
CA GLU A 393 4.59 -21.69 6.54
C GLU A 393 3.74 -20.42 6.73
N GLU A 394 4.36 -19.24 6.82
CA GLU A 394 3.63 -17.98 6.95
C GLU A 394 2.67 -17.73 5.78
N LEU A 395 3.09 -18.07 4.56
CA LEU A 395 2.27 -17.92 3.36
C LEU A 395 1.10 -18.91 3.31
N ASN A 396 1.30 -20.12 3.85
CA ASN A 396 0.28 -21.16 4.01
C ASN A 396 -0.66 -20.88 5.16
N ASP A 397 -0.24 -20.08 6.13
CA ASP A 397 -1.07 -19.59 7.24
C ASP A 397 -1.79 -18.27 6.92
N ARG A 398 -1.61 -17.74 5.71
CA ARG A 398 -2.26 -16.53 5.22
C ARG A 398 -3.63 -16.82 4.60
N PRO A 399 -4.73 -16.22 5.12
CA PRO A 399 -6.09 -16.40 4.61
C PRO A 399 -6.24 -16.11 3.12
N ARG A 400 -6.99 -16.95 2.39
CA ARG A 400 -7.24 -16.76 0.94
C ARG A 400 -8.70 -16.51 0.66
N LYS A 401 -9.00 -15.39 -0.02
CA LYS A 401 -10.38 -15.07 -0.46
C LYS A 401 -11.00 -16.20 -1.30
N THR A 402 -10.20 -16.84 -2.16
CA THR A 402 -10.63 -17.99 -2.98
C THR A 402 -11.03 -19.22 -2.16
N LEU A 403 -10.62 -19.29 -0.89
CA LEU A 403 -10.93 -20.39 0.03
C LEU A 403 -11.93 -19.93 1.11
N GLY A 404 -12.72 -18.88 0.84
CA GLY A 404 -13.62 -18.30 1.83
C GLY A 404 -12.89 -17.74 3.06
N TYR A 405 -11.67 -17.24 2.88
CA TYR A 405 -10.77 -16.76 3.95
C TYR A 405 -10.25 -17.84 4.91
N ARG A 406 -10.37 -19.12 4.55
CA ARG A 406 -9.59 -20.19 5.18
C ARG A 406 -8.12 -20.13 4.77
N LYS A 407 -7.25 -20.70 5.60
CA LYS A 407 -5.82 -20.80 5.35
C LYS A 407 -5.50 -22.03 4.49
N PRO A 408 -4.53 -21.96 3.56
CA PRO A 408 -4.04 -23.13 2.84
C PRO A 408 -3.65 -24.30 3.76
N SER A 409 -3.01 -24.01 4.91
CA SER A 409 -2.64 -25.00 5.93
C SER A 409 -3.87 -25.75 6.49
N GLU A 410 -4.94 -25.03 6.82
CA GLU A 410 -6.20 -25.63 7.28
C GLU A 410 -6.87 -26.47 6.19
N LYS A 411 -6.77 -26.03 4.93
CA LYS A 411 -7.43 -26.69 3.81
C LYS A 411 -6.72 -27.96 3.39
N ILE A 412 -5.39 -27.97 3.38
CA ILE A 412 -4.64 -29.19 3.09
C ILE A 412 -4.78 -30.23 4.21
N LEU A 413 -4.83 -29.79 5.47
CA LEU A 413 -5.03 -30.70 6.60
C LEU A 413 -6.42 -31.35 6.58
N GLU A 414 -7.46 -30.61 6.20
CA GLU A 414 -8.81 -31.15 6.00
C GLU A 414 -8.83 -32.27 4.94
N LEU A 415 -8.07 -32.11 3.85
CA LEU A 415 -7.97 -33.14 2.81
C LEU A 415 -7.20 -34.36 3.27
N ILE A 416 -6.09 -34.17 4.00
CA ILE A 416 -5.29 -35.27 4.53
C ILE A 416 -6.09 -36.07 5.57
N ASN A 417 -6.91 -35.40 6.40
CA ASN A 417 -7.72 -36.06 7.41
C ASN A 417 -9.00 -36.71 6.86
N ALA A 418 -9.45 -36.32 5.67
CA ALA A 418 -10.63 -36.88 5.01
C ALA A 418 -10.32 -38.10 4.13
N ALA A 419 -9.03 -38.38 3.90
CA ALA A 419 -8.52 -39.50 3.11
C ALA A 419 -8.00 -40.62 4.02
#